data_AF-A0A956YPA2-F1
#
_entry.id   AF-A0A956YPA2-F1
#
_cell.length_a   1.000
_cell.length_b   1.000
_cell.length_c   1.000
_cell.angle_alpha   90.00
_cell.angle_beta   90.00
_cell.angle_gamma   90.00
#
_symmetry.space_group_name_H-M   'P 1'
#
loop_
_entity.id
_entity.type
_entity.pdbx_description
1 polymer ?
#
loop_
_entity_poly.entity_id
_entity_poly.type
_entity_poly.pdbx_seq_one_letter_code
_entity_poly.pdbx_strand_id
1 'polypeptide(L)'
;MSTINGIGTTLLGISTQNERNEATATRWFTFFYLPIAPLRRYTVCFLPHKGSGFSFQILSEGSLNWREVVLTYVSGWLLMPLLLFWPFPLMVPEVWQSLNLPQILSIPFMVFAFLWVIIALWKLADWHEYRARPFNPKNLSGKATEEKENSEK
;
A
#
# COMPACT_ATOMS: atom_id res chain seq x y z
N MET A 1 6.48 -15.06 1.48
CA MET A 1 5.76 -14.34 2.56
C MET A 1 4.92 -15.34 3.31
N SER A 2 4.79 -15.20 4.64
CA SER A 2 3.84 -15.98 5.43
C SER A 2 2.82 -15.00 6.00
N THR A 3 1.72 -14.81 5.28
CA THR A 3 0.56 -14.05 5.73
C THR A 3 -0.64 -14.94 5.53
N ILE A 4 -1.25 -15.35 6.64
CA ILE A 4 -2.50 -16.11 6.64
C ILE A 4 -3.58 -15.08 6.98
N ASN A 5 -4.48 -14.79 6.04
CA ASN A 5 -5.61 -13.88 6.24
C ASN A 5 -5.22 -12.47 6.78
N GLY A 6 -4.14 -11.88 6.27
CA GLY A 6 -3.71 -10.53 6.66
C GLY A 6 -3.00 -10.43 8.02
N ILE A 7 -2.78 -11.56 8.69
CA ILE A 7 -1.95 -11.66 9.90
C ILE A 7 -0.60 -12.27 9.50
N GLY A 8 0.50 -11.62 9.88
CA GLY A 8 1.84 -12.12 9.63
C GLY A 8 2.85 -11.00 9.46
N THR A 9 3.85 -11.23 8.62
CA THR A 9 4.83 -10.19 8.29
C THR A 9 4.82 -9.86 6.81
N THR A 10 4.73 -8.58 6.48
CA THR A 10 4.77 -8.10 5.10
C THR A 10 5.81 -6.98 4.94
N LEU A 11 6.26 -6.76 3.71
CA LEU A 11 7.17 -5.67 3.37
C LEU A 11 6.31 -4.46 2.94
N LEU A 12 6.45 -3.33 3.63
CA LEU A 12 5.79 -2.06 3.31
C LEU A 12 6.82 -0.94 3.22
N GLY A 13 6.41 0.19 2.63
CA GLY A 13 7.28 1.35 2.47
C GLY A 13 8.43 1.07 1.50
N ILE A 14 8.16 0.37 0.40
CA ILE A 14 9.16 0.10 -0.64
C ILE A 14 9.60 1.44 -1.25
N SER A 15 10.87 1.78 -1.08
CA SER A 15 11.51 2.93 -1.71
C SER A 15 11.67 2.71 -3.22
N THR A 16 11.82 3.81 -3.95
CA THR A 16 12.20 3.77 -5.37
C THR A 16 13.48 2.95 -5.55
N GLN A 17 13.51 2.13 -6.60
CA GLN A 17 14.69 1.35 -6.98
C GLN A 17 15.84 2.29 -7.34
N ASN A 18 17.03 1.96 -6.87
CA ASN A 18 18.26 2.64 -7.23
C ASN A 18 18.79 2.11 -8.57
N GLU A 19 19.86 2.71 -9.12
CA GLU A 19 20.46 2.33 -10.41
C GLU A 19 20.86 0.84 -10.50
N ARG A 20 21.17 0.24 -9.35
CA ARG A 20 21.54 -1.18 -9.16
C ARG A 20 20.35 -2.12 -8.94
N ASN A 21 19.11 -1.67 -9.16
CA ASN A 21 17.88 -2.42 -8.90
C ASN A 21 17.69 -2.81 -7.41
N GLU A 22 18.27 -2.03 -6.51
CA GLU A 22 18.12 -2.18 -5.07
C GLU A 22 16.99 -1.27 -4.58
N ALA A 23 16.12 -1.77 -3.71
CA ALA A 23 15.07 -0.99 -3.06
C ALA A 23 15.11 -1.23 -1.56
N THR A 24 14.82 -0.21 -0.75
CA THR A 24 14.65 -0.42 0.69
C THR A 24 13.20 -0.72 1.01
N ALA A 25 12.94 -1.71 1.85
CA ALA A 25 11.61 -2.03 2.35
C ALA A 25 11.66 -2.28 3.86
N THR A 26 10.61 -1.85 4.56
CA THR A 26 10.48 -2.15 5.99
C THR A 26 9.61 -3.37 6.16
N ARG A 27 10.06 -4.33 6.96
CA ARG A 27 9.26 -5.48 7.36
C ARG A 27 8.36 -5.08 8.52
N TRP A 28 7.08 -5.27 8.36
CA TRP A 28 6.05 -4.96 9.35
C TRP A 28 5.41 -6.23 9.84
N PHE A 29 5.09 -6.25 11.12
CA PHE A 29 4.05 -7.13 11.65
C PHE A 29 2.69 -6.53 11.33
N THR A 30 1.85 -7.27 10.63
CA THR A 30 0.51 -6.83 10.24
C THR A 30 -0.56 -7.67 10.90
N PHE A 31 -1.67 -7.02 11.24
CA PHE A 31 -2.88 -7.64 11.77
C PHE A 31 -4.08 -7.08 11.01
N PHE A 32 -4.92 -7.95 10.42
CA PHE A 32 -5.96 -7.55 9.46
C PHE A 32 -5.45 -6.57 8.38
N TYR A 33 -4.29 -6.87 7.80
CA TYR A 33 -3.61 -6.03 6.79
C TYR A 33 -3.08 -4.67 7.30
N LEU A 34 -3.44 -4.23 8.50
CA LEU A 34 -2.95 -2.98 9.07
C LEU A 34 -1.52 -3.14 9.62
N PRO A 35 -0.64 -2.13 9.41
CA PRO A 35 0.70 -2.12 9.99
C PRO A 35 0.63 -1.89 11.50
N ILE A 36 1.01 -2.89 12.30
CA ILE A 36 1.01 -2.79 13.77
C ILE A 36 2.35 -2.32 14.28
N ALA A 37 3.42 -3.05 13.94
CA ALA A 37 4.77 -2.77 14.44
C ALA A 37 5.82 -2.91 13.32
N PRO A 38 6.69 -1.91 13.12
CA PRO A 38 7.85 -2.07 12.24
C PRO A 38 8.87 -2.98 12.93
N LEU A 39 9.39 -3.96 12.20
CA LEU A 39 10.35 -4.93 12.74
C LEU A 39 11.78 -4.52 12.38
N ARG A 40 12.10 -4.50 11.09
CA ARG A 40 13.43 -4.14 10.57
C ARG A 40 13.33 -3.58 9.16
N ARG A 41 14.32 -2.76 8.79
CA ARG A 41 14.48 -2.27 7.42
C ARG A 41 15.48 -3.16 6.67
N TYR A 42 15.14 -3.53 5.45
CA TYR A 42 15.94 -4.36 4.58
C TYR A 42 16.20 -3.66 3.26
N THR A 43 17.41 -3.80 2.74
CA THR A 43 17.71 -3.54 1.33
C THR A 43 17.42 -4.81 0.58
N VAL A 44 16.49 -4.76 -0.37
CA VAL A 44 16.05 -5.90 -1.16
C VAL A 44 16.35 -5.67 -2.64
N CYS A 45 16.83 -6.70 -3.32
CA CYS A 45 16.90 -6.75 -4.78
C CYS A 45 15.75 -7.62 -5.29
N PHE A 46 14.92 -7.06 -6.18
CA PHE A 46 13.80 -7.79 -6.76
C PHE A 46 14.28 -8.61 -7.96
N LEU A 47 14.08 -9.92 -7.89
CA LEU A 47 14.46 -10.86 -8.94
C LEU A 47 13.30 -11.00 -9.94
N PRO A 48 13.60 -11.13 -11.25
CA PRO A 48 12.57 -11.43 -12.24
C PRO A 48 11.93 -12.78 -11.91
N HIS A 49 10.63 -12.79 -11.66
CA HIS A 49 9.86 -14.00 -11.38
C HIS A 49 8.89 -14.29 -12.54
N LYS A 50 8.84 -15.55 -12.98
CA LYS A 50 7.85 -16.02 -13.96
C LYS A 50 6.66 -16.62 -13.20
N GLY A 51 5.64 -15.82 -12.92
CA GLY A 51 4.40 -16.28 -12.26
C GLY A 51 3.72 -15.24 -11.37
N SER A 52 2.68 -15.67 -10.65
CA SER A 52 2.01 -14.87 -9.62
C SER A 52 2.83 -14.90 -8.33
N GLY A 53 3.80 -14.01 -8.22
CA GLY A 53 4.64 -13.90 -7.03
C GLY A 53 5.85 -13.02 -7.27
N PHE A 54 6.53 -12.67 -6.19
CA PHE A 54 7.76 -11.89 -6.25
C PHE A 54 8.85 -12.62 -5.48
N SER A 55 9.98 -12.80 -6.15
CA SER A 55 11.20 -13.27 -5.52
C SER A 55 12.07 -12.05 -5.22
N PHE A 56 12.56 -11.95 -3.99
CA PHE A 56 13.48 -10.89 -3.61
C PHE A 56 14.61 -11.49 -2.80
N GLN A 57 15.79 -10.88 -2.92
CA GLN A 57 16.95 -11.22 -2.12
C GLN A 57 17.23 -10.09 -1.14
N ILE A 58 17.42 -10.43 0.14
CA ILE A 58 17.82 -9.47 1.16
C ILE A 58 19.34 -9.28 1.03
N LEU A 59 19.76 -8.06 0.70
CA LEU A 59 21.17 -7.69 0.55
C LEU A 59 21.79 -7.25 1.88
N SER A 60 21.07 -6.39 2.62
CA SER A 60 21.56 -5.85 3.89
C SER A 60 20.42 -5.49 4.83
N GLU A 61 20.73 -5.50 6.13
CA GLU A 61 19.86 -4.95 7.17
C GLU A 61 20.28 -3.50 7.44
N GLY A 62 19.29 -2.61 7.56
CA GLY A 62 19.52 -1.19 7.81
C GLY A 62 18.78 -0.68 9.05
N SER A 63 19.16 0.50 9.52
CA SER A 63 18.41 1.20 10.57
C SER A 63 17.04 1.63 10.06
N LEU A 64 16.04 1.58 10.94
CA LEU A 64 14.69 2.05 10.65
C LEU A 64 14.73 3.54 10.29
N ASN A 65 14.01 3.90 9.22
CA ASN A 65 13.79 5.29 8.85
C ASN A 65 12.47 5.74 9.45
N TRP A 66 12.53 6.52 10.54
CA TRP A 66 11.34 6.99 11.25
C TRP A 66 10.36 7.74 10.34
N ARG A 67 10.85 8.43 9.31
CA ARG A 67 9.97 9.14 8.36
C ARG A 67 9.09 8.17 7.57
N GLU A 68 9.65 7.05 7.10
CA GLU A 68 8.90 5.99 6.40
C GLU A 68 7.91 5.31 7.35
N VAL A 69 8.32 5.09 8.60
CA VAL A 69 7.48 4.51 9.66
C VAL A 69 6.26 5.39 9.92
N VAL A 70 6.47 6.68 10.18
CA VAL A 70 5.39 7.64 10.42
C VAL A 70 4.47 7.76 9.21
N LEU A 71 5.01 7.83 7.99
CA LEU A 71 4.18 7.90 6.78
C LEU A 71 3.34 6.64 6.59
N THR A 72 3.89 5.47 6.91
CA THR A 72 3.17 4.19 6.88
C THR A 72 2.04 4.18 7.91
N TYR A 73 2.28 4.67 9.13
CA TYR A 73 1.24 4.82 10.16
C TYR A 73 0.17 5.82 9.75
N VAL A 74 0.53 7.02 9.31
CA VAL A 74 -0.44 8.04 8.86
C VAL A 74 -1.30 7.49 7.72
N SER A 75 -0.68 6.82 6.74
CA SER A 75 -1.42 6.27 5.61
C SER A 75 -2.30 5.07 6.01
N GLY A 76 -1.82 4.18 6.87
CA GLY A 76 -2.57 2.98 7.28
C GLY A 76 -3.63 3.22 8.36
N TRP A 77 -3.34 4.08 9.33
CA TRP A 77 -4.18 4.28 10.52
C TRP A 77 -4.98 5.58 10.52
N LEU A 78 -4.58 6.61 9.78
CA LEU A 78 -5.34 7.86 9.71
C LEU A 78 -6.07 7.98 8.39
N LEU A 79 -5.33 7.89 7.29
CA LEU A 79 -5.87 8.12 5.95
C LEU A 79 -6.92 7.07 5.57
N MET A 80 -6.67 5.80 5.90
CA MET A 80 -7.59 4.72 5.55
C MET A 80 -8.93 4.73 6.28
N PRO A 81 -8.98 4.80 7.63
CA PRO A 81 -10.26 4.93 8.29
C PRO A 81 -10.95 6.25 7.94
N LEU A 82 -10.20 7.34 7.76
CA LEU A 82 -10.81 8.60 7.30
C LEU A 82 -11.48 8.41 5.93
N LEU A 83 -10.82 7.79 4.96
CA LEU A 83 -11.39 7.53 3.64
C LEU A 83 -12.58 6.56 3.67
N LEU A 84 -12.58 5.61 4.60
CA LEU A 84 -13.67 4.63 4.73
C LEU A 84 -14.89 5.24 5.42
N PHE A 85 -14.67 6.06 6.45
CA PHE A 85 -15.70 6.56 7.36
C PHE A 85 -16.08 8.03 7.15
N TRP A 86 -15.44 8.78 6.24
CA TRP A 86 -15.83 10.18 6.01
C TRP A 86 -17.31 10.41 5.64
N PRO A 87 -18.06 9.50 4.98
CA PRO A 87 -19.47 9.77 4.69
C PRO A 87 -20.38 9.54 5.91
N PHE A 88 -19.91 8.85 6.96
CA PHE A 88 -20.73 8.50 8.13
C PHE A 88 -21.16 9.71 8.96
N PRO A 89 -20.29 10.70 9.27
CA PRO A 89 -20.71 11.92 9.96
C PRO A 89 -21.86 12.63 9.25
N LEU A 90 -21.92 12.57 7.92
CA LEU A 90 -22.98 13.18 7.12
C LEU A 90 -24.28 12.37 7.12
N MET A 91 -24.28 11.11 7.56
CA MET A 91 -25.51 10.33 7.74
C MET A 91 -26.27 10.73 9.02
N VAL A 92 -25.61 11.45 9.94
CA VAL A 92 -26.21 11.89 11.20
C VAL A 92 -27.16 13.06 10.93
N PRO A 93 -28.48 12.95 11.24
CA PRO A 93 -29.45 14.00 10.95
C PRO A 93 -29.09 15.36 11.54
N GLU A 94 -28.52 15.38 12.74
CA GLU A 94 -28.09 16.60 13.43
C GLU A 94 -26.97 17.32 12.66
N VAL A 95 -26.00 16.56 12.13
CA VAL A 95 -24.92 17.11 11.30
C VAL A 95 -25.50 17.62 9.98
N TRP A 96 -26.39 16.86 9.35
CA TRP A 96 -27.06 17.25 8.11
C TRP A 96 -27.84 18.56 8.25
N GLN A 97 -28.59 18.70 9.34
CA GLN A 97 -29.33 19.91 9.69
C GLN A 97 -28.41 21.08 10.01
N SER A 98 -27.30 20.84 10.73
CA SER A 98 -26.32 21.90 11.03
C SER A 98 -25.68 22.50 9.77
N LEU A 99 -25.59 21.71 8.69
CA LEU A 99 -25.10 22.15 7.38
C LEU A 99 -26.19 22.78 6.50
N ASN A 100 -27.42 22.91 7.00
CA ASN A 100 -28.59 23.41 6.26
C ASN A 100 -28.85 22.67 4.93
N LEU A 101 -28.58 21.37 4.88
CA LEU A 101 -28.76 20.57 3.67
C LEU A 101 -30.23 20.17 3.47
N PRO A 102 -30.76 20.14 2.22
CA PRO A 102 -32.14 19.74 1.95
C PRO A 102 -32.44 18.31 2.42
N GLN A 103 -33.57 18.11 3.12
CA GLN A 103 -33.95 16.79 3.65
C GLN A 103 -34.18 15.75 2.53
N ILE A 104 -34.62 16.20 1.35
CA ILE A 104 -34.83 15.37 0.15
C ILE A 104 -33.54 14.66 -0.30
N LEU A 105 -32.37 15.23 0.02
CA LEU A 105 -31.06 14.68 -0.35
C LEU A 105 -30.51 13.66 0.66
N SER A 106 -31.16 13.47 1.82
CA SER A 106 -30.66 12.55 2.86
C SER A 106 -30.68 11.08 2.41
N ILE A 107 -31.78 10.62 1.81
CA ILE A 107 -31.92 9.25 1.28
C ILE A 107 -30.89 8.93 0.19
N PRO A 108 -30.76 9.72 -0.91
CA PRO A 108 -29.78 9.42 -1.94
C PRO A 108 -28.34 9.49 -1.40
N PHE A 109 -28.07 10.38 -0.42
CA PHE A 109 -26.76 10.42 0.23
C PHE A 109 -26.46 9.17 1.04
N MET A 110 -27.43 8.61 1.77
CA MET A 110 -27.25 7.34 2.49
C MET A 110 -26.90 6.20 1.52
N VAL A 111 -27.61 6.10 0.39
CA VAL A 111 -27.29 5.10 -0.65
C VAL A 111 -25.88 5.32 -1.19
N PHE A 112 -25.50 6.57 -1.46
CA PHE A 112 -24.14 6.92 -1.86
C PHE A 112 -23.10 6.49 -0.81
N ALA A 113 -23.35 6.74 0.48
CA ALA A 113 -22.43 6.36 1.56
C ALA A 113 -22.21 4.84 1.61
N PHE A 114 -23.25 4.04 1.46
CA PHE A 114 -23.11 2.58 1.39
C PHE A 114 -22.31 2.13 0.17
N LEU A 115 -22.64 2.66 -1.01
CA LEU A 115 -21.89 2.36 -2.24
C LEU A 115 -20.43 2.79 -2.14
N TRP A 116 -20.17 3.94 -1.51
CA TRP A 116 -18.83 4.44 -1.24
C TRP A 116 -18.02 3.46 -0.41
N VAL A 117 -18.58 2.95 0.70
CA VAL A 117 -17.89 1.97 1.56
C VAL A 117 -17.54 0.71 0.78
N ILE A 118 -18.47 0.20 -0.05
CA ILE A 118 -18.21 -1.00 -0.88
C ILE A 118 -17.04 -0.75 -1.84
N ILE A 119 -17.06 0.38 -2.56
CA ILE A 119 -15.99 0.76 -3.50
C ILE A 119 -14.67 1.00 -2.77
N ALA A 120 -14.71 1.67 -1.62
CA ALA A 120 -13.54 1.96 -0.80
C ALA A 120 -12.90 0.67 -0.25
N LEU A 121 -13.70 -0.30 0.20
CA LEU A 121 -13.22 -1.62 0.61
C LEU A 121 -12.55 -2.37 -0.54
N TRP A 122 -13.16 -2.35 -1.73
CA TRP A 122 -12.57 -2.97 -2.90
C TRP A 122 -11.25 -2.31 -3.30
N LYS A 123 -11.22 -0.97 -3.32
CA LYS A 123 -9.98 -0.20 -3.57
C LYS A 123 -8.91 -0.42 -2.51
N LEU A 124 -9.30 -0.60 -1.25
CA LEU A 124 -8.38 -0.91 -0.16
C LEU A 124 -7.75 -2.30 -0.36
N ALA A 125 -8.55 -3.29 -0.74
CA ALA A 125 -8.07 -4.64 -1.05
C ALA A 125 -7.07 -4.62 -2.23
N ASP A 126 -7.44 -3.95 -3.33
CA ASP A 126 -6.56 -3.75 -4.49
C ASP A 126 -5.26 -3.05 -4.08
N TRP A 127 -5.37 -1.95 -3.32
CA TRP A 127 -4.21 -1.18 -2.89
C TRP A 127 -3.26 -1.98 -2.00
N HIS A 128 -3.81 -2.83 -1.13
CA HIS A 128 -3.02 -3.76 -0.33
C HIS A 128 -2.23 -4.73 -1.21
N GLU A 129 -2.85 -5.23 -2.27
CA GLU A 129 -2.18 -6.08 -3.24
C GLU A 129 -1.09 -5.32 -3.99
N TYR A 130 -1.37 -4.10 -4.45
CA TYR A 130 -0.40 -3.25 -5.15
C TYR A 130 0.82 -2.87 -4.30
N ARG A 131 0.64 -2.61 -3.00
CA ARG A 131 1.73 -2.28 -2.07
C ARG A 131 2.76 -3.39 -1.93
N ALA A 132 2.34 -4.64 -2.13
CA ALA A 132 3.21 -5.80 -2.07
C ALA A 132 3.93 -6.08 -3.40
N ARG A 133 3.57 -5.39 -4.50
CA ARG A 133 4.20 -5.60 -5.80
C ARG A 133 5.41 -4.66 -5.96
N PRO A 134 6.60 -5.17 -6.34
CA PRO A 134 7.68 -4.33 -6.84
C PRO A 134 7.22 -3.52 -8.05
N PHE A 135 7.78 -2.33 -8.18
CA PHE A 135 7.50 -1.42 -9.29
C PHE A 135 7.74 -2.10 -10.64
N ASN A 136 6.93 -1.71 -11.63
CA ASN A 136 6.74 -2.31 -12.94
C ASN A 136 8.03 -2.92 -13.57
N PRO A 137 8.06 -4.24 -13.86
CA PRO A 137 9.23 -4.92 -14.44
C PRO A 137 9.57 -4.46 -15.86
N LYS A 138 8.73 -3.66 -16.53
CA LYS A 138 9.05 -3.08 -17.84
C LYS A 138 10.35 -2.26 -17.84
N ASN A 139 10.72 -1.66 -16.71
CA ASN A 139 11.97 -0.91 -16.58
C ASN A 139 13.22 -1.82 -16.44
N LEU A 140 13.04 -3.10 -16.11
CA LEU A 140 14.14 -4.07 -15.98
C LEU A 140 14.47 -4.76 -17.30
N SER A 141 13.47 -4.96 -18.15
CA SER A 141 13.67 -5.55 -19.48
C SER A 141 14.46 -4.64 -20.43
N GLY A 142 14.40 -3.32 -20.28
CA GLY A 142 15.15 -2.38 -21.12
C GLY A 142 16.66 -2.41 -20.82
N LYS A 143 17.02 -2.34 -19.53
CA LYS A 143 18.44 -2.32 -19.10
C LYS A 143 19.18 -3.64 -19.39
N ALA A 144 18.53 -4.79 -19.21
CA ALA A 144 19.19 -6.08 -19.43
C ALA A 144 19.53 -6.35 -20.91
N THR A 145 18.82 -5.71 -21.84
CA THR A 145 19.11 -5.78 -23.27
C THR A 145 20.27 -4.86 -23.65
N GLU A 146 20.33 -3.65 -23.08
CA GLU A 146 21.42 -2.71 -23.33
C GLU A 146 22.79 -3.19 -22.78
N GLU A 147 22.82 -3.82 -21.59
CA GLU A 147 24.08 -4.35 -21.04
C GLU A 147 24.66 -5.51 -21.86
N LYS A 148 23.82 -6.32 -22.50
CA LYS A 148 24.30 -7.39 -23.40
C LYS A 148 24.90 -6.82 -24.68
N GLU A 149 24.25 -5.82 -25.27
CA GLU A 149 24.71 -5.20 -26.53
C GLU A 149 26.02 -4.42 -26.35
N ASN A 150 26.27 -3.86 -25.16
CA ASN A 150 27.54 -3.17 -24.86
C ASN A 150 28.68 -4.10 -24.44
N SER A 151 28.43 -5.37 -24.12
CA SER A 151 29.49 -6.34 -23.80
C SER A 151 30.02 -7.10 -25.02
N GLU A 152 29.31 -7.04 -26.15
CA GLU A 152 29.69 -7.68 -27.43
C GLU A 152 30.42 -6.73 -28.40
N LYS A 153 30.65 -5.47 -28.01
CA LYS A 153 31.47 -4.49 -28.76
C LYS A 153 32.81 -4.28 -28.07
#